data_AF-A0A7Y5BGC4-F1
#
_entry.id   AF-A0A7Y5BGC4-F1
#
_cell.length_a   1.000
_cell.length_b   1.000
_cell.length_c   1.000
_cell.angle_alpha   90.00
_cell.angle_beta   90.00
_cell.angle_gamma   90.00
#
_symmetry.space_group_name_H-M   'P 1'
#
loop_
_entity.id
_entity.type
_entity.pdbx_description
1 polymer ?
#
loop_
_entity_poly.entity_id
_entity_poly.type
_entity_poly.pdbx_seq_one_letter_code
_entity_poly.pdbx_strand_id
1 'polypeptide(L)'
;MNRVLGGIALASLFVVGWAWQSALPPQLSSHVQAMKKAQTLRLTLSVLPTGGAPYTVLLEYAKPGLLRIEGPTGFVLADGTTVFEYKKADNAYSESPQDAGALTTQCLQDPYWAWASFFLEDGKLFKAAKQGSTRNIKGNVVTEFTIERADQASSITMYLDNKLGVARGMQIKNAKTDAVVIATEIEVGSEPPKADRFKFVAPEGAKKLEAPAAGSATFQQVTALINRSCMPCHSATSLSGGYDLSTYEGVMKAVVPKNADASALVRSVRGQTAVRMPQGRPPLPQAQIDLLVAWINAGAPNN
;
A
#
# COMPACT_ATOMS: atom_id res chain seq x y z
N MET A 1 -65.04 -38.61 -3.48
CA MET A 1 -64.39 -38.02 -2.29
C MET A 1 -62.90 -37.86 -2.56
N ASN A 2 -62.41 -36.62 -2.43
CA ASN A 2 -61.03 -36.13 -2.23
C ASN A 2 -59.93 -36.54 -3.25
N ARG A 3 -59.49 -35.60 -4.12
CA ARG A 3 -58.35 -34.64 -3.92
C ARG A 3 -57.01 -35.40 -3.84
N VAL A 4 -55.98 -35.09 -4.62
CA VAL A 4 -55.18 -33.84 -4.54
C VAL A 4 -54.39 -33.62 -5.85
N LEU A 5 -54.44 -32.38 -6.35
CA LEU A 5 -53.53 -31.81 -7.36
C LEU A 5 -52.15 -31.56 -6.73
N GLY A 6 -51.11 -32.18 -7.29
CA GLY A 6 -49.71 -31.88 -6.97
C GLY A 6 -49.15 -30.82 -7.91
N GLY A 7 -49.16 -29.56 -7.49
CA GLY A 7 -48.49 -28.47 -8.19
C GLY A 7 -46.97 -28.60 -8.05
N ILE A 8 -46.27 -28.63 -9.18
CA ILE A 8 -44.80 -28.57 -9.23
C ILE A 8 -44.42 -27.11 -8.99
N ALA A 9 -43.88 -26.82 -7.81
CA ALA A 9 -43.24 -25.56 -7.50
C ALA A 9 -41.94 -25.45 -8.31
N LEU A 10 -41.88 -24.50 -9.24
CA LEU A 10 -40.64 -24.06 -9.87
C LEU A 10 -39.75 -23.44 -8.79
N ALA A 11 -38.75 -24.18 -8.35
CA ALA A 11 -37.69 -23.67 -7.49
C ALA A 11 -36.86 -22.66 -8.32
N SER A 12 -37.04 -21.39 -8.01
CA SER A 12 -36.19 -20.30 -8.50
C SER A 12 -34.75 -20.55 -8.03
N LEU A 13 -33.92 -21.09 -8.93
CA LEU A 13 -32.48 -21.13 -8.76
C LEU A 13 -31.97 -19.69 -8.72
N PHE A 14 -31.76 -19.17 -7.51
CA PHE A 14 -30.89 -18.03 -7.29
C PHE A 14 -29.48 -18.46 -7.69
N VAL A 15 -29.09 -18.17 -8.92
CA VAL A 15 -27.68 -18.09 -9.31
C VAL A 15 -27.11 -16.95 -8.48
N VAL A 16 -26.45 -17.30 -7.37
CA VAL A 16 -25.59 -16.36 -6.65
C VAL A 16 -24.54 -15.93 -7.65
N GLY A 17 -24.69 -14.71 -8.15
CA GLY A 17 -23.79 -14.14 -9.13
C GLY A 17 -22.37 -14.22 -8.59
N TRP A 18 -21.56 -15.05 -9.21
CA TRP A 18 -20.11 -14.88 -9.16
C TRP A 18 -19.87 -13.47 -9.68
N ALA A 19 -19.34 -12.60 -8.81
CA ALA A 19 -18.93 -11.27 -9.21
C ALA A 19 -17.98 -11.43 -10.40
N TRP A 20 -18.44 -11.04 -11.58
CA TRP A 20 -17.61 -10.93 -12.76
C TRP A 20 -16.58 -9.85 -12.46
N GLN A 21 -15.43 -10.26 -11.92
CA GLN A 21 -14.25 -9.42 -11.98
C GLN A 21 -13.89 -9.38 -13.46
N SER A 22 -14.29 -8.29 -14.12
CA SER A 22 -13.96 -8.05 -15.53
C SER A 22 -12.47 -8.31 -15.72
N ALA A 23 -12.13 -9.29 -16.57
CA ALA A 23 -10.75 -9.66 -16.80
C ALA A 23 -9.94 -8.43 -17.20
N LEU A 24 -8.71 -8.30 -16.68
CA LEU A 24 -7.85 -7.17 -17.01
C LEU A 24 -7.58 -7.15 -18.53
N PRO A 25 -7.54 -5.97 -19.16
CA PRO A 25 -7.15 -5.85 -20.56
C PRO A 25 -5.85 -6.61 -20.86
N PRO A 26 -5.68 -7.24 -22.04
CA PRO A 26 -4.55 -8.14 -22.31
C PRO A 26 -3.17 -7.55 -22.06
N GLN A 27 -2.95 -6.28 -22.41
CA GLN A 27 -1.67 -5.61 -22.20
C GLN A 27 -1.42 -5.35 -20.71
N LEU A 28 -2.46 -5.05 -19.93
CA LEU A 28 -2.34 -4.89 -18.48
C LEU A 28 -2.08 -6.23 -17.79
N SER A 29 -2.72 -7.32 -18.26
CA SER A 29 -2.42 -8.68 -17.84
C SER A 29 -0.96 -9.06 -18.13
N SER A 30 -0.44 -8.63 -19.28
CA SER A 30 0.96 -8.87 -19.66
C SER A 30 1.94 -8.12 -18.77
N HIS A 31 1.64 -6.86 -18.42
CA HIS A 31 2.42 -6.08 -17.44
C HIS A 31 2.51 -6.77 -16.09
N VAL A 32 1.36 -7.21 -15.55
CA VAL A 32 1.33 -7.97 -14.30
C VAL A 32 2.24 -9.20 -14.41
N GLN A 33 2.08 -10.00 -15.46
CA GLN A 33 2.88 -11.22 -15.62
C GLN A 33 4.38 -10.91 -15.71
N ALA A 34 4.77 -9.82 -16.39
CA ALA A 34 6.15 -9.37 -16.44
C ALA A 34 6.69 -9.01 -15.04
N MET A 35 5.94 -8.23 -14.26
CA MET A 35 6.31 -7.88 -12.88
C MET A 35 6.38 -9.10 -11.95
N LYS A 36 5.47 -10.07 -12.13
CA LYS A 36 5.47 -11.33 -11.36
C LYS A 36 6.62 -12.25 -11.72
N LYS A 37 7.07 -12.27 -12.97
CA LYS A 37 8.20 -13.11 -13.43
C LYS A 37 9.57 -12.50 -13.13
N ALA A 38 9.67 -11.17 -13.09
CA ALA A 38 10.93 -10.46 -12.85
C ALA A 38 11.53 -10.81 -11.48
N GLN A 39 12.85 -10.99 -11.41
CA GLN A 39 13.59 -11.11 -10.15
C GLN A 39 14.03 -9.74 -9.62
N THR A 40 14.25 -8.78 -10.51
CA THR A 40 14.63 -7.41 -10.17
C THR A 40 13.89 -6.39 -11.03
N LEU A 41 13.64 -5.21 -10.46
CA LEU A 41 13.11 -4.04 -11.13
C LEU A 41 13.88 -2.83 -10.62
N ARG A 42 14.48 -2.04 -11.52
CA ARG A 42 15.09 -0.75 -11.19
C ARG A 42 14.50 0.33 -12.08
N LEU A 43 14.11 1.44 -11.47
CA LEU A 43 13.49 2.57 -12.15
C LEU A 43 14.09 3.88 -11.66
N THR A 44 14.38 4.78 -12.60
CA THR A 44 14.61 6.19 -12.31
C THR A 44 13.32 6.95 -12.65
N LEU A 45 12.59 7.39 -11.63
CA LEU A 45 11.30 8.08 -11.76
C LEU A 45 11.51 9.59 -11.76
N SER A 46 10.96 10.27 -12.77
CA SER A 46 10.76 11.71 -12.78
C SER A 46 9.34 11.99 -12.31
N VAL A 47 9.19 12.66 -11.17
CA VAL A 47 7.89 13.04 -10.61
C VAL A 47 7.71 14.54 -10.79
N LEU A 48 6.64 14.95 -11.47
CA LEU A 48 6.26 16.34 -11.68
C LEU A 48 4.93 16.61 -10.98
N PRO A 49 4.95 17.20 -9.77
CA PRO A 49 3.74 17.65 -9.08
C PRO A 49 3.10 18.84 -9.79
N THR A 50 1.77 18.91 -9.78
CA THR A 50 1.05 20.10 -10.23
C THR A 50 1.36 21.27 -9.28
N GLY A 51 1.95 22.34 -9.82
CA GLY A 51 2.34 23.52 -9.04
C GLY A 51 3.64 23.36 -8.23
N GLY A 52 4.41 22.29 -8.44
CA GLY A 52 5.69 22.04 -7.77
C GLY A 52 6.85 21.85 -8.75
N ALA A 53 8.08 21.88 -8.22
CA ALA A 53 9.27 21.53 -8.99
C ALA A 53 9.34 20.00 -9.19
N PRO A 54 9.83 19.52 -10.36
CA PRO A 54 10.06 18.10 -10.55
C PRO A 54 11.15 17.59 -9.61
N TYR A 55 11.03 16.34 -9.19
CA TYR A 55 12.04 15.63 -8.41
C TYR A 55 12.21 14.20 -8.91
N THR A 56 13.33 13.59 -8.54
CA THR A 56 13.67 12.22 -8.93
C THR A 56 13.49 11.26 -7.76
N VAL A 57 13.01 10.07 -8.07
CA VAL A 57 12.99 8.93 -7.14
C VAL A 57 13.68 7.73 -7.80
N LEU A 58 14.60 7.10 -7.09
CA LEU A 58 15.10 5.78 -7.41
C LEU A 58 14.19 4.73 -6.77
N LEU A 59 13.65 3.83 -7.57
CA LEU A 59 12.81 2.72 -7.13
C LEU A 59 13.47 1.40 -7.52
N GLU A 60 13.84 0.59 -6.54
CA GLU A 60 14.42 -0.73 -6.76
C GLU A 60 13.64 -1.79 -5.99
N TYR A 61 13.13 -2.80 -6.70
CA TYR A 61 12.51 -3.98 -6.12
C TYR A 61 13.29 -5.22 -6.52
N ALA A 62 13.37 -6.17 -5.60
CA ALA A 62 13.93 -7.48 -5.90
C ALA A 62 13.31 -8.59 -5.06
N LYS A 63 13.36 -9.82 -5.57
CA LYS A 63 12.88 -11.01 -4.84
C LYS A 63 14.05 -11.69 -4.10
N PRO A 64 13.81 -12.24 -2.90
CA PRO A 64 12.54 -12.27 -2.16
C PRO A 64 12.36 -11.03 -1.26
N GLY A 65 11.43 -10.15 -1.60
CA GLY A 65 10.95 -9.10 -0.70
C GLY A 65 11.95 -7.98 -0.37
N LEU A 66 12.87 -7.66 -1.26
CA LEU A 66 13.85 -6.59 -1.10
C LEU A 66 13.36 -5.32 -1.79
N LEU A 67 13.45 -4.17 -1.12
CA LEU A 67 12.94 -2.91 -1.64
C LEU A 67 13.87 -1.75 -1.27
N ARG A 68 14.09 -0.82 -2.19
CA ARG A 68 14.77 0.45 -1.96
C ARG A 68 14.01 1.55 -2.68
N ILE A 69 13.65 2.59 -1.94
CA ILE A 69 12.99 3.78 -2.46
C ILE A 69 13.80 4.95 -1.95
N GLU A 70 14.39 5.74 -2.83
CA GLU A 70 15.24 6.86 -2.46
C GLU A 70 14.79 8.13 -3.19
N GLY A 71 14.48 9.17 -2.43
CA GLY A 71 13.96 10.43 -2.94
C GLY A 71 14.52 11.64 -2.18
N PRO A 72 14.01 12.84 -2.45
CA PRO A 72 14.57 14.08 -1.90
C PRO A 72 14.46 14.19 -0.37
N THR A 73 13.50 13.50 0.25
CA THR A 73 13.22 13.56 1.69
C THR A 73 13.92 12.47 2.51
N GLY A 74 14.57 11.50 1.85
CA GLY A 74 15.19 10.35 2.51
C GLY A 74 15.00 9.06 1.72
N PHE A 75 15.03 7.92 2.43
CA PHE A 75 14.84 6.62 1.80
C PHE A 75 14.07 5.64 2.68
N VAL A 76 13.48 4.65 2.02
CA VAL A 76 12.97 3.42 2.64
C VAL A 76 13.75 2.25 2.05
N LEU A 77 14.23 1.36 2.91
CA LEU A 77 14.98 0.17 2.53
C LEU A 77 14.39 -1.04 3.25
N ALA A 78 14.16 -2.13 2.55
CA ALA A 78 13.73 -3.41 3.10
C ALA A 78 14.75 -4.48 2.67
N ASP A 79 15.40 -5.12 3.64
CA ASP A 79 16.50 -6.07 3.41
C ASP A 79 16.08 -7.55 3.48
N GLY A 80 14.77 -7.80 3.59
CA GLY A 80 14.18 -9.13 3.77
C GLY A 80 13.89 -9.47 5.22
N THR A 81 14.42 -8.69 6.18
CA THR A 81 14.22 -8.88 7.62
C THR A 81 13.77 -7.61 8.33
N THR A 82 14.28 -6.46 7.91
CA THR A 82 14.06 -5.16 8.53
C THR A 82 13.73 -4.13 7.47
N VAL A 83 12.77 -3.25 7.80
CA VAL A 83 12.51 -2.01 7.08
C VAL A 83 13.22 -0.87 7.80
N PHE A 84 14.07 -0.16 7.07
CA PHE A 84 14.73 1.05 7.49
C PHE A 84 14.06 2.23 6.81
N GLU A 85 13.64 3.22 7.58
CA GLU A 85 13.13 4.49 7.07
C GLU A 85 14.04 5.61 7.57
N TYR A 86 14.70 6.31 6.64
CA TYR A 86 15.52 7.47 6.94
C TYR A 86 14.83 8.75 6.50
N LYS A 87 14.82 9.75 7.40
CA LYS A 87 14.29 11.09 7.13
C LYS A 87 15.43 12.09 7.16
N LYS A 88 15.69 12.69 6.00
CA LYS A 88 16.79 13.63 5.79
C LYS A 88 16.63 14.91 6.63
N ALA A 89 15.40 15.40 6.77
CA ALA A 89 15.12 16.63 7.51
C ALA A 89 15.50 16.52 9.01
N ASP A 90 15.32 15.34 9.59
CA ASP A 90 15.59 15.10 11.02
C ASP A 90 16.99 14.52 11.25
N ASN A 91 17.71 14.22 10.17
CA ASN A 91 18.89 13.35 10.16
C ASN A 91 18.71 12.13 11.07
N ALA A 92 17.61 11.41 10.89
CA ALA A 92 17.25 10.31 11.77
C ALA A 92 16.66 9.14 10.99
N TYR A 93 16.85 7.92 11.50
CA TYR A 93 16.30 6.71 10.91
C TYR A 93 15.60 5.85 11.94
N SER A 94 14.60 5.09 11.51
CA SER A 94 13.93 4.07 12.31
C SER A 94 14.10 2.69 11.68
N GLU A 95 14.05 1.67 12.51
CA GLU A 95 14.05 0.25 12.11
C GLU A 95 12.74 -0.38 12.54
N SER A 96 12.11 -1.16 11.66
CA SER A 96 10.95 -1.98 12.01
C SER A 96 11.06 -3.37 11.38
N PRO A 97 10.46 -4.40 11.99
CA PRO A 97 10.42 -5.73 11.37
C PRO A 97 9.72 -5.69 10.01
N GLN A 98 10.28 -6.40 9.03
CA GLN A 98 9.63 -6.58 7.74
C GLN A 98 8.54 -7.67 7.84
N ASP A 99 7.38 -7.29 8.36
CA ASP A 99 6.22 -8.18 8.44
C ASP A 99 5.50 -8.37 7.08
N ALA A 100 4.48 -9.23 7.05
CA ALA A 100 3.72 -9.55 5.83
C ALA A 100 3.07 -8.34 5.13
N GLY A 101 2.85 -7.23 5.84
CA GLY A 101 2.27 -5.99 5.33
C GLY A 101 3.27 -4.90 4.97
N ALA A 102 4.53 -5.04 5.39
CA ALA A 102 5.56 -4.01 5.25
C ALA A 102 5.75 -3.58 3.79
N LEU A 103 5.98 -4.53 2.88
CA LEU A 103 6.15 -4.23 1.45
C LEU A 103 4.87 -3.73 0.80
N THR A 104 3.71 -4.28 1.21
CA THR A 104 2.39 -3.84 0.73
C THR A 104 2.19 -2.35 1.01
N THR A 105 2.52 -1.91 2.23
CA THR A 105 2.39 -0.52 2.65
C THR A 105 3.24 0.41 1.80
N GLN A 106 4.44 0.00 1.40
CA GLN A 106 5.32 0.84 0.56
C GLN A 106 4.85 0.86 -0.91
N CYS A 107 4.51 -0.30 -1.46
CA CYS A 107 4.17 -0.43 -2.89
C CYS A 107 2.85 0.25 -3.25
N LEU A 108 1.90 0.34 -2.32
CA LEU A 108 0.61 0.99 -2.56
C LEU A 108 0.68 2.54 -2.51
N GLN A 109 1.83 3.11 -2.15
CA GLN A 109 1.96 4.57 -2.08
C GLN A 109 2.12 5.16 -3.49
N ASP A 110 1.60 6.38 -3.64
CA ASP A 110 2.02 7.25 -4.73
C ASP A 110 3.42 7.79 -4.39
N PRO A 111 4.34 7.94 -5.34
CA PRO A 111 4.20 7.71 -6.78
C PRO A 111 4.65 6.32 -7.28
N TYR A 112 4.53 5.24 -6.49
CA TYR A 112 5.12 3.92 -6.82
C TYR A 112 4.10 2.88 -7.31
N TRP A 113 2.81 3.14 -7.11
CA TRP A 113 1.72 2.19 -7.28
C TRP A 113 1.70 1.42 -8.61
N ALA A 114 2.06 2.05 -9.74
CA ALA A 114 2.03 1.43 -11.07
C ALA A 114 2.90 0.15 -11.18
N TRP A 115 3.89 0.00 -10.30
CA TRP A 115 4.81 -1.15 -10.27
C TRP A 115 4.56 -2.10 -9.09
N ALA A 116 3.46 -1.90 -8.34
CA ALA A 116 3.14 -2.69 -7.15
C ALA A 116 2.89 -4.18 -7.44
N SER A 117 2.50 -4.54 -8.67
CA SER A 117 2.31 -5.94 -9.10
C SER A 117 3.59 -6.77 -9.04
N PHE A 118 4.76 -6.14 -8.87
CA PHE A 118 6.02 -6.85 -8.62
C PHE A 118 5.94 -7.73 -7.36
N PHE A 119 5.30 -7.22 -6.31
CA PHE A 119 5.08 -7.95 -5.06
C PHE A 119 3.61 -8.33 -4.83
N LEU A 120 2.65 -7.50 -5.24
CA LEU A 120 1.25 -7.62 -4.83
C LEU A 120 0.39 -8.33 -5.87
N GLU A 121 -0.60 -9.07 -5.39
CA GLU A 121 -1.59 -9.75 -6.25
C GLU A 121 -2.58 -8.76 -6.88
N ASP A 122 -3.05 -9.08 -8.07
CA ASP A 122 -3.89 -8.20 -8.90
C ASP A 122 -5.18 -7.77 -8.21
N GLY A 123 -5.82 -8.70 -7.49
CA GLY A 123 -7.06 -8.41 -6.75
C GLY A 123 -6.89 -7.36 -5.65
N LYS A 124 -5.64 -7.06 -5.24
CA LYS A 124 -5.33 -5.97 -4.30
C LYS A 124 -5.09 -4.62 -4.99
N LEU A 125 -4.91 -4.63 -6.31
CA LEU A 125 -4.54 -3.46 -7.09
C LEU A 125 -5.71 -2.98 -7.95
N PHE A 126 -6.28 -3.86 -8.78
CA PHE A 126 -7.20 -3.46 -9.83
C PHE A 126 -8.64 -3.80 -9.45
N LYS A 127 -9.48 -2.78 -9.34
CA LYS A 127 -10.94 -2.95 -9.27
C LYS A 127 -11.53 -3.04 -10.68
N ALA A 128 -11.13 -2.13 -11.56
CA ALA A 128 -11.50 -2.11 -12.96
C ALA A 128 -10.41 -1.40 -13.78
N ALA A 129 -10.34 -1.68 -15.08
CA ALA A 129 -9.41 -1.03 -15.99
C ALA A 129 -10.07 -0.79 -17.35
N LYS A 130 -9.92 0.42 -17.89
CA LYS A 130 -10.40 0.79 -19.23
C LYS A 130 -9.23 1.24 -20.08
N GLN A 131 -9.04 0.60 -21.22
CA GLN A 131 -8.04 1.02 -22.20
C GLN A 131 -8.44 2.36 -22.82
N GLY A 132 -7.47 3.27 -22.92
CA GLY A 132 -7.56 4.57 -23.58
C GLY A 132 -6.78 4.60 -24.89
N SER A 133 -6.30 5.78 -25.25
CA SER A 133 -5.56 6.02 -26.49
C SER A 133 -4.10 5.58 -26.40
N THR A 134 -3.46 5.41 -27.55
CA THR A 134 -2.00 5.31 -27.67
C THR A 134 -1.40 6.69 -27.85
N ARG A 135 -0.23 6.95 -27.27
CA ARG A 135 0.50 8.22 -27.44
C ARG A 135 2.01 8.02 -27.33
N ASN A 136 2.77 9.05 -27.70
CA ASN A 136 4.21 9.08 -27.50
C ASN A 136 4.55 9.85 -26.21
N ILE A 137 5.38 9.26 -25.35
CA ILE A 137 5.96 9.92 -24.17
C ILE A 137 7.47 9.79 -24.25
N LYS A 138 8.16 10.92 -24.46
CA LYS A 138 9.63 10.99 -24.54
C LYS A 138 10.24 9.94 -25.49
N GLY A 139 9.64 9.76 -26.66
CA GLY A 139 10.09 8.79 -27.67
C GLY A 139 9.51 7.38 -27.52
N ASN A 140 8.84 7.07 -26.41
CA ASN A 140 8.25 5.75 -26.17
C ASN A 140 6.76 5.75 -26.52
N VAL A 141 6.33 4.79 -27.33
CA VAL A 141 4.91 4.60 -27.62
C VAL A 141 4.28 3.87 -26.44
N VAL A 142 3.27 4.49 -25.84
CA VAL A 142 2.55 3.97 -24.68
C VAL A 142 1.06 3.85 -24.95
N THR A 143 0.42 2.90 -24.30
CA THR A 143 -1.05 2.77 -24.24
C THR A 143 -1.54 3.27 -22.89
N GLU A 144 -2.55 4.14 -22.89
CA GLU A 144 -3.19 4.64 -21.68
C GLU A 144 -4.18 3.63 -21.11
N PHE A 145 -4.24 3.53 -19.78
CA PHE A 145 -5.28 2.80 -19.06
C PHE A 145 -5.80 3.66 -17.92
N THR A 146 -7.10 3.89 -17.88
CA THR A 146 -7.76 4.42 -16.68
C THR A 146 -8.00 3.26 -15.73
N ILE A 147 -7.39 3.30 -14.57
CA ILE A 147 -7.44 2.26 -13.56
C ILE A 147 -8.28 2.73 -12.37
N GLU A 148 -9.32 1.97 -12.02
CA GLU A 148 -9.97 2.07 -10.72
C GLU A 148 -9.19 1.22 -9.71
N ARG A 149 -8.69 1.86 -8.66
CA ARG A 149 -7.88 1.18 -7.63
C ARG A 149 -8.76 0.38 -6.68
N ALA A 150 -8.30 -0.81 -6.32
CA ALA A 150 -8.93 -1.63 -5.29
C ALA A 150 -8.61 -1.13 -3.87
N ASP A 151 -7.44 -0.51 -3.68
CA ASP A 151 -6.97 -0.06 -2.37
C ASP A 151 -7.57 1.28 -1.91
N GLN A 152 -8.12 2.09 -2.82
CA GLN A 152 -8.79 3.35 -2.51
C GLN A 152 -9.76 3.80 -3.61
N ALA A 153 -10.72 4.65 -3.26
CA ALA A 153 -11.74 5.19 -4.16
C ALA A 153 -11.21 6.31 -5.09
N SER A 154 -10.07 6.08 -5.75
CA SER A 154 -9.47 6.99 -6.73
C SER A 154 -9.11 6.25 -8.01
N SER A 155 -9.19 6.94 -9.14
CA SER A 155 -8.61 6.45 -10.39
C SER A 155 -7.22 7.04 -10.65
N ILE A 156 -6.42 6.30 -11.43
CA ILE A 156 -5.17 6.81 -12.01
C ILE A 156 -5.20 6.56 -13.52
N THR A 157 -4.44 7.34 -14.28
CA THR A 157 -4.16 7.01 -15.68
C THR A 157 -2.76 6.41 -15.74
N MET A 158 -2.66 5.12 -16.03
CA MET A 158 -1.38 4.44 -16.20
C MET A 158 -0.95 4.45 -17.66
N TYR A 159 0.34 4.66 -17.90
CA TYR A 159 0.96 4.61 -19.22
C TYR A 159 1.76 3.34 -19.36
N LEU A 160 1.32 2.42 -20.22
CA LEU A 160 2.01 1.16 -20.45
C LEU A 160 2.91 1.25 -21.69
N ASP A 161 4.20 0.96 -21.54
CA ASP A 161 5.14 0.94 -22.66
C ASP A 161 4.83 -0.20 -23.62
N ASN A 162 4.54 0.10 -24.89
CA ASN A 162 4.16 -0.91 -25.87
C ASN A 162 5.32 -1.83 -26.27
N LYS A 163 6.57 -1.37 -26.11
CA LYS A 163 7.76 -2.16 -26.44
C LYS A 163 8.19 -3.03 -25.26
N LEU A 164 8.26 -2.44 -24.06
CA LEU A 164 8.70 -3.17 -22.87
C LEU A 164 7.60 -4.02 -22.25
N GLY A 165 6.33 -3.71 -22.52
CA GLY A 165 5.19 -4.39 -21.91
C GLY A 165 5.02 -4.09 -20.42
N VAL A 166 5.69 -3.05 -19.91
CA VAL A 166 5.66 -2.65 -18.49
C VAL A 166 5.29 -1.17 -18.33
N ALA A 167 4.81 -0.78 -17.16
CA ALA A 167 4.41 0.61 -16.91
C ALA A 167 5.60 1.58 -17.11
N ARG A 168 5.39 2.56 -17.99
CA ARG A 168 6.28 3.70 -18.23
C ARG A 168 6.03 4.84 -17.26
N GLY A 169 4.85 4.89 -16.67
CA GLY A 169 4.48 5.97 -15.77
C GLY A 169 2.99 5.98 -15.44
N MET A 170 2.57 7.03 -14.75
CA MET A 170 1.18 7.28 -14.44
C MET A 170 0.92 8.77 -14.21
N GLN A 171 -0.33 9.18 -14.40
CA GLN A 171 -0.88 10.43 -13.92
C GLN A 171 -1.80 10.12 -12.74
N ILE A 172 -1.61 10.87 -11.66
CA ILE A 172 -2.31 10.70 -10.40
C ILE A 172 -3.02 12.01 -10.09
N LYS A 173 -4.31 11.93 -9.79
CA LYS A 173 -5.08 13.07 -9.28
C LYS A 173 -6.01 12.60 -8.18
N ASN A 174 -5.62 12.84 -6.95
CA ASN A 174 -6.40 12.56 -5.75
C ASN A 174 -6.21 13.66 -4.70
N ALA A 175 -6.84 13.52 -3.54
CA ALA A 175 -6.80 14.53 -2.48
C ALA A 175 -5.40 14.84 -1.92
N LYS A 176 -4.39 13.99 -2.16
CA LYS A 176 -3.02 14.14 -1.66
C LYS A 176 -2.00 14.37 -2.76
N THR A 177 -2.21 13.74 -3.90
CA THR A 177 -1.24 13.66 -4.98
C THR A 177 -1.91 14.14 -6.26
N ASP A 178 -1.39 15.23 -6.80
CA ASP A 178 -1.66 15.68 -8.17
C ASP A 178 -0.30 15.75 -8.88
N ALA A 179 0.01 14.74 -9.69
CA ALA A 179 1.33 14.61 -10.30
C ALA A 179 1.32 13.74 -11.57
N VAL A 180 2.30 14.00 -12.43
CA VAL A 180 2.69 13.10 -13.53
C VAL A 180 4.01 12.42 -13.15
N VAL A 181 4.05 11.10 -13.24
CA VAL A 181 5.19 10.26 -12.87
C VAL A 181 5.64 9.50 -14.12
N ILE A 182 6.89 9.68 -14.55
CA ILE A 182 7.46 8.99 -15.71
C ILE A 182 8.75 8.28 -15.31
N ALA A 183 8.82 6.97 -15.54
CA ALA A 183 10.06 6.22 -15.45
C ALA A 183 10.95 6.53 -16.67
N THR A 184 11.98 7.33 -16.42
CA THR A 184 12.98 7.73 -17.44
C THR A 184 13.94 6.61 -17.78
N GLU A 185 14.22 5.72 -16.82
CA GLU A 185 15.02 4.52 -16.99
C GLU A 185 14.25 3.34 -16.41
N ILE A 186 14.30 2.19 -17.09
CA ILE A 186 13.62 0.96 -16.69
C ILE A 186 14.54 -0.22 -16.96
N GLU A 187 14.89 -0.95 -15.89
CA GLU A 187 15.60 -2.22 -15.96
C GLU A 187 14.74 -3.30 -15.31
N VAL A 188 14.35 -4.32 -16.08
CA VAL A 188 13.63 -5.50 -15.58
C VAL A 188 14.57 -6.69 -15.74
N GLY A 189 14.99 -7.28 -14.63
CA GLY A 189 15.97 -8.36 -14.62
C GLY A 189 15.37 -9.71 -14.21
N SER A 190 15.92 -10.78 -14.77
CA SER A 190 15.60 -12.17 -14.43
C SER A 190 16.58 -12.79 -13.43
N GLU A 191 17.68 -12.12 -13.13
CA GLU A 191 18.68 -12.58 -12.16
C GLU A 191 18.41 -11.98 -10.77
N PRO A 192 18.74 -12.70 -9.69
CA PRO A 192 18.71 -12.16 -8.33
C PRO A 192 19.53 -10.88 -8.21
N PRO A 193 19.14 -9.94 -7.33
CA PRO A 193 19.89 -8.70 -7.15
C PRO A 193 21.26 -8.99 -6.54
N LYS A 194 22.22 -8.08 -6.82
CA LYS A 194 23.43 -8.02 -6.01
C LYS A 194 23.04 -7.60 -4.59
N ALA A 195 23.46 -8.39 -3.59
CA ALA A 195 23.03 -8.26 -2.19
C ALA A 195 23.43 -6.93 -1.53
N ASP A 196 24.50 -6.31 -2.03
CA ASP A 196 25.02 -5.02 -1.57
C ASP A 196 24.02 -3.86 -1.75
N ARG A 197 23.17 -3.90 -2.78
CA ARG A 197 22.21 -2.82 -3.09
C ARG A 197 21.14 -2.62 -2.02
N PHE A 198 20.82 -3.68 -1.29
CA PHE A 198 19.78 -3.70 -0.25
C PHE A 198 20.34 -3.73 1.17
N LYS A 199 21.67 -3.61 1.32
CA LYS A 199 22.31 -3.53 2.63
C LYS A 199 22.11 -2.15 3.23
N PHE A 200 21.56 -2.08 4.43
CA PHE A 200 21.46 -0.82 5.17
C PHE A 200 22.84 -0.32 5.56
N VAL A 201 23.06 0.98 5.33
CA VAL A 201 24.19 1.74 5.85
C VAL A 201 23.60 3.01 6.44
N ALA A 202 23.77 3.21 7.75
CA ALA A 202 23.28 4.41 8.41
C ALA A 202 23.96 5.64 7.81
N PRO A 203 23.19 6.68 7.43
CA PRO A 203 23.80 7.94 6.98
C PRO A 203 24.67 8.55 8.07
N GLU A 204 25.70 9.29 7.65
CA GLU A 204 26.66 9.88 8.57
C GLU A 204 25.97 10.80 9.60
N GLY A 205 26.26 10.57 10.88
CA GLY A 205 25.67 11.33 11.99
C GLY A 205 24.17 11.11 12.20
N ALA A 206 23.54 10.17 11.49
CA ALA A 206 22.10 9.94 11.63
C ALA A 206 21.75 9.32 12.99
N LYS A 207 20.76 9.89 13.66
CA LYS A 207 20.25 9.38 14.93
C LYS A 207 19.30 8.20 14.70
N LYS A 208 19.55 7.07 15.34
CA LYS A 208 18.56 6.00 15.45
C LYS A 208 17.39 6.43 16.33
N LEU A 209 16.18 6.37 15.80
CA LEU A 209 14.95 6.53 16.54
C LEU A 209 14.58 5.18 17.14
N GLU A 210 14.66 5.09 18.46
CA GLU A 210 14.22 3.90 19.18
C GLU A 210 12.69 3.79 19.10
N ALA A 211 12.19 2.60 18.77
CA ALA A 211 10.78 2.30 18.95
C ALA A 211 10.42 2.42 20.45
N PRO A 212 9.19 2.85 20.80
CA PRO A 212 8.76 2.84 22.19
C PRO A 212 8.95 1.44 22.78
N ALA A 213 9.62 1.33 23.93
CA ALA A 213 9.80 0.05 24.60
C ALA A 213 8.41 -0.57 24.92
N ALA A 214 8.30 -1.89 24.83
CA ALA A 214 7.07 -2.59 25.23
C ALA A 214 6.76 -2.22 26.70
N GLY A 215 5.64 -1.53 26.92
CA GLY A 215 5.20 -1.03 28.23
C GLY A 215 5.45 0.46 28.50
N SER A 216 6.17 1.20 27.65
CA SER A 216 6.31 2.66 27.79
C SER A 216 5.19 3.46 27.11
N ALA A 217 4.41 2.80 26.25
CA ALA A 217 3.28 3.40 25.56
C ALA A 217 2.05 3.45 26.48
N THR A 218 1.55 4.65 26.75
CA THR A 218 0.33 4.85 27.57
C THR A 218 -0.92 4.90 26.69
N PHE A 219 -2.09 4.62 27.28
CA PHE A 219 -3.33 4.80 26.55
C PHE A 219 -3.52 6.27 26.15
N GLN A 220 -3.09 7.23 26.97
CA GLN A 220 -3.13 8.66 26.60
C GLN A 220 -2.41 8.97 25.27
N GLN A 221 -1.22 8.40 25.04
CA GLN A 221 -0.48 8.59 23.79
C GLN A 221 -1.21 7.94 22.60
N VAL A 222 -1.77 6.74 22.82
CA VAL A 222 -2.57 6.03 21.84
C VAL A 222 -3.87 6.78 21.51
N THR A 223 -4.57 7.32 22.51
CA THR A 223 -5.77 8.14 22.32
C THR A 223 -5.46 9.39 21.51
N ALA A 224 -4.34 10.09 21.77
CA ALA A 224 -3.96 11.24 20.96
C ALA A 224 -3.77 10.89 19.47
N LEU A 225 -3.18 9.72 19.19
CA LEU A 225 -3.04 9.19 17.84
C LEU A 225 -4.41 8.83 17.24
N ILE A 226 -5.27 8.11 17.98
CA ILE A 226 -6.60 7.69 17.54
C ILE A 226 -7.49 8.89 17.24
N ASN A 227 -7.49 9.91 18.10
CA ASN A 227 -8.27 11.13 17.93
C ASN A 227 -7.90 11.86 16.64
N ARG A 228 -6.60 11.96 16.33
CA ARG A 228 -6.11 12.66 15.14
C ARG A 228 -6.30 11.86 13.86
N SER A 229 -6.00 10.57 13.89
CA SER A 229 -5.82 9.77 12.67
C SER A 229 -6.99 8.83 12.36
N CYS A 230 -7.76 8.42 13.38
CA CYS A 230 -8.78 7.37 13.25
C CYS A 230 -10.20 7.91 13.45
N MET A 231 -10.44 8.70 14.50
CA MET A 231 -11.77 9.22 14.84
C MET A 231 -12.49 10.05 13.77
N PRO A 232 -11.81 10.74 12.83
CA PRO A 232 -12.52 11.41 11.74
C PRO A 232 -13.42 10.46 10.92
N CYS A 233 -13.18 9.15 10.95
CA CYS A 233 -13.97 8.12 10.26
C CYS A 233 -14.46 6.98 11.17
N HIS A 234 -13.97 6.89 12.41
CA HIS A 234 -14.25 5.81 13.36
C HIS A 234 -14.63 6.37 14.75
N SER A 235 -15.76 7.07 14.82
CA SER A 235 -16.32 7.67 16.04
C SER A 235 -17.80 7.34 16.16
N ALA A 236 -18.42 7.67 17.30
CA ALA A 236 -19.86 7.51 17.51
C ALA A 236 -20.73 8.16 16.42
N THR A 237 -20.25 9.25 15.80
CA THR A 237 -20.97 9.97 14.73
C THR A 237 -20.52 9.59 13.31
N SER A 238 -19.43 8.85 13.17
CA SER A 238 -18.91 8.35 11.90
C SER A 238 -18.41 6.92 12.07
N LEU A 239 -19.27 5.94 11.80
CA LEU A 239 -19.05 4.52 12.07
C LEU A 239 -18.50 3.76 10.85
N SER A 240 -17.48 4.29 10.17
CA SER A 240 -16.92 3.61 9.00
C SER A 240 -16.35 2.25 9.40
N GLY A 241 -16.67 1.21 8.62
CA GLY A 241 -16.25 -0.17 8.95
C GLY A 241 -16.82 -0.72 10.26
N GLY A 242 -17.80 -0.04 10.89
CA GLY A 242 -18.46 -0.50 12.11
C GLY A 242 -17.68 -0.29 13.41
N TYR A 243 -16.60 0.51 13.40
CA TYR A 243 -15.79 0.79 14.59
C TYR A 243 -16.06 2.19 15.14
N ASP A 244 -16.35 2.27 16.44
CA ASP A 244 -16.26 3.48 17.24
C ASP A 244 -14.99 3.37 18.11
N LEU A 245 -14.00 4.23 17.84
CA LEU A 245 -12.73 4.26 18.55
C LEU A 245 -12.66 5.44 19.55
N SER A 246 -13.79 6.08 19.85
CA SER A 246 -13.84 7.24 20.76
C SER A 246 -13.74 6.88 22.25
N THR A 247 -13.92 5.59 22.60
CA THR A 247 -13.79 5.09 23.97
C THR A 247 -12.78 3.95 24.04
N TYR A 248 -12.23 3.71 25.23
CA TYR A 248 -11.32 2.58 25.46
C TYR A 248 -11.98 1.25 25.08
N GLU A 249 -13.22 1.00 25.51
CA GLU A 249 -13.95 -0.22 25.18
C GLU A 249 -14.18 -0.36 23.67
N GLY A 250 -14.40 0.75 22.97
CA GLY A 250 -14.51 0.80 21.52
C GLY A 250 -13.22 0.41 20.82
N VAL A 251 -12.08 0.96 21.28
CA VAL A 251 -10.74 0.59 20.80
C VAL A 251 -10.45 -0.88 21.05
N MET A 252 -10.80 -1.41 22.22
CA MET A 252 -10.55 -2.80 22.59
C MET A 252 -11.29 -3.81 21.70
N LYS A 253 -12.38 -3.42 21.01
CA LYS A 253 -13.02 -4.29 20.00
C LYS A 253 -12.14 -4.54 18.78
N ALA A 254 -11.17 -3.67 18.50
CA ALA A 254 -10.22 -3.81 17.40
C ALA A 254 -8.85 -4.37 17.85
N VAL A 255 -8.71 -4.71 19.14
CA VAL A 255 -7.45 -5.09 19.77
C VAL A 255 -7.54 -6.49 20.35
N VAL A 256 -6.52 -7.30 20.08
CA VAL A 256 -6.24 -8.56 20.78
C VAL A 256 -5.08 -8.29 21.74
N PRO A 257 -5.33 -8.18 23.06
CA PRO A 257 -4.28 -7.88 24.03
C PRO A 257 -3.12 -8.86 23.93
N LYS A 258 -1.89 -8.35 24.07
CA LYS A 258 -0.63 -9.10 23.93
C LYS A 258 -0.37 -9.67 22.52
N ASN A 259 -1.21 -9.36 21.54
CA ASN A 259 -1.05 -9.83 20.16
C ASN A 259 -1.43 -8.73 19.15
N ALA A 260 -0.50 -7.81 18.93
CA ALA A 260 -0.64 -6.74 17.94
C ALA A 260 -0.88 -7.28 16.53
N ASP A 261 -0.22 -8.38 16.12
CA ASP A 261 -0.34 -8.92 14.77
C ASP A 261 -1.72 -9.54 14.47
N ALA A 262 -2.42 -10.00 15.50
CA ALA A 262 -3.81 -10.46 15.40
C ALA A 262 -4.83 -9.31 15.55
N SER A 263 -4.40 -8.13 15.99
CA SER A 263 -5.30 -6.99 16.24
C SER A 263 -5.75 -6.33 14.94
N ALA A 264 -7.06 -6.20 14.74
CA ALA A 264 -7.64 -5.55 13.56
C ALA A 264 -7.13 -4.10 13.39
N LEU A 265 -6.90 -3.38 14.49
CA LEU A 265 -6.35 -2.03 14.51
C LEU A 265 -4.98 -1.97 13.79
N VAL A 266 -4.04 -2.81 14.20
CA VAL A 266 -2.67 -2.87 13.66
C VAL A 266 -2.66 -3.41 12.23
N ARG A 267 -3.40 -4.50 11.98
CA ARG A 267 -3.51 -5.08 10.63
C ARG A 267 -4.04 -4.08 9.61
N SER A 268 -5.00 -3.25 10.01
CA SER A 268 -5.58 -2.23 9.12
C SER A 268 -4.58 -1.12 8.80
N VAL A 269 -3.82 -0.62 9.78
CA VAL A 269 -2.83 0.44 9.52
C VAL A 269 -1.60 -0.06 8.76
N ARG A 270 -1.29 -1.36 8.85
CA ARG A 270 -0.25 -2.04 8.05
C ARG A 270 -0.73 -2.52 6.67
N GLY A 271 -1.98 -2.26 6.29
CA GLY A 271 -2.52 -2.67 4.99
C GLY A 271 -2.64 -4.19 4.80
N GLN A 272 -2.78 -4.94 5.90
CA GLN A 272 -2.94 -6.39 5.91
C GLN A 272 -4.43 -6.81 5.85
N THR A 273 -5.33 -5.86 5.63
CA THR A 273 -6.77 -6.04 5.40
C THR A 273 -7.12 -5.63 3.97
N ALA A 274 -8.41 -5.74 3.59
CA ALA A 274 -8.85 -5.37 2.23
C ALA A 274 -8.60 -3.89 1.90
N VAL A 275 -8.62 -3.01 2.90
CA VAL A 275 -8.37 -1.56 2.74
C VAL A 275 -7.43 -1.10 3.84
N ARG A 276 -6.32 -0.45 3.46
CA ARG A 276 -5.36 0.11 4.41
C ARG A 276 -5.91 1.37 5.06
N MET A 277 -5.75 1.48 6.38
CA MET A 277 -6.15 2.66 7.16
C MET A 277 -4.95 3.57 7.46
N PRO A 278 -5.14 4.91 7.54
CA PRO A 278 -6.36 5.63 7.20
C PRO A 278 -6.65 5.58 5.68
N GLN A 279 -7.89 5.24 5.31
CA GLN A 279 -8.29 5.12 3.91
C GLN A 279 -8.22 6.49 3.21
N GLY A 280 -7.61 6.55 2.03
CA GLY A 280 -7.38 7.82 1.36
C GLY A 280 -6.54 8.81 2.18
N ARG A 281 -5.82 8.31 3.22
CA ARG A 281 -4.79 8.89 4.12
C ARG A 281 -3.32 8.59 3.77
N PRO A 282 -2.28 9.45 3.91
CA PRO A 282 -0.91 8.91 3.99
C PRO A 282 -0.86 7.80 5.06
N PRO A 283 -0.01 6.78 4.91
CA PRO A 283 0.23 5.80 5.97
C PRO A 283 0.61 6.49 7.28
N LEU A 284 0.29 5.85 8.40
CA LEU A 284 0.84 6.30 9.66
C LEU A 284 2.37 6.18 9.60
N PRO A 285 3.12 7.18 10.09
CA PRO A 285 4.54 7.05 10.30
C PRO A 285 4.86 5.81 11.13
N GLN A 286 5.97 5.13 10.85
CA GLN A 286 6.32 3.87 11.52
C GLN A 286 6.31 4.01 13.05
N ALA A 287 6.87 5.09 13.59
CA ALA A 287 6.86 5.37 15.03
C ALA A 287 5.45 5.41 15.67
N GLN A 288 4.42 5.80 14.92
CA GLN A 288 3.03 5.79 15.39
C GLN A 288 2.42 4.38 15.36
N ILE A 289 2.80 3.56 14.37
CA ILE A 289 2.43 2.14 14.33
C ILE A 289 3.13 1.41 15.48
N ASP A 290 4.40 1.69 15.74
CA ASP A 290 5.17 1.09 16.83
C ASP A 290 4.58 1.45 18.20
N LEU A 291 4.08 2.68 18.38
CA LEU A 291 3.33 3.08 19.57
C LEU A 291 2.10 2.18 19.80
N LEU A 292 1.30 1.93 18.75
CA LEU A 292 0.13 1.05 18.83
C LEU A 292 0.54 -0.39 19.15
N VAL A 293 1.57 -0.90 18.46
CA VAL A 293 2.09 -2.27 18.63
C VAL A 293 2.62 -2.47 20.06
N ALA A 294 3.42 -1.53 20.56
CA ALA A 294 3.99 -1.57 21.90
C ALA A 294 2.92 -1.55 22.99
N TRP A 295 1.92 -0.66 22.85
CA TRP A 295 0.79 -0.58 23.79
C TRP A 295 -0.04 -1.88 23.79
N ILE A 296 -0.39 -2.41 22.62
CA ILE A 296 -1.17 -3.66 22.51
C ILE A 296 -0.40 -4.85 23.08
N ASN A 297 0.89 -4.97 22.75
CA ASN A 297 1.73 -6.06 23.23
C ASN A 297 1.97 -5.99 24.74
N ALA A 298 1.94 -4.79 25.33
CA ALA A 298 1.93 -4.61 26.79
C ALA A 298 0.59 -5.02 27.46
N GLY A 299 -0.38 -5.50 26.69
CA GLY A 299 -1.71 -5.90 27.18
C GLY A 299 -2.77 -4.81 27.02
N ALA A 300 -2.46 -3.74 26.26
CA ALA A 300 -3.35 -2.61 26.02
C ALA A 300 -3.87 -1.95 27.32
N PRO A 301 -3.00 -1.62 28.31
CA PRO A 301 -3.45 -1.07 29.58
C PRO A 301 -4.20 0.27 29.39
N ASN A 302 -5.23 0.51 30.20
CA ASN A 302 -5.93 1.79 30.27
C ASN A 302 -5.23 2.70 31.30
N ASN A 303 -4.10 3.29 30.92
CA ASN A 303 -3.21 4.06 31.78
C ASN A 303 -2.78 5.42 31.21
#